data_AF-A0A8J6A4Z0-F1
#
_entry.id   AF-A0A8J6A4Z0-F1
#
_cell.length_a   1.000
_cell.length_b   1.000
_cell.length_c   1.000
_cell.angle_alpha   90.00
_cell.angle_beta   90.00
_cell.angle_gamma   90.00
#
_symmetry.space_group_name_H-M   'P 1'
#
loop_
_entity.id
_entity.type
_entity.pdbx_description
1 polymer ?
#
loop_
_entity_poly.entity_id
_entity_poly.type
_entity_poly.pdbx_seq_one_letter_code
_entity_poly.pdbx_strand_id
1 'polypeptide(L)'
;IDECTAGTHNCRADQVCINLRGSFTCQCLPGYQKRGEQCVDIDECTIPPYCHQRCVNTPGSFYCQCSPGFQLAANNYTCVDINECDASNQCAQQCYNILGSFICQCNQGYELSSDRINCEDIDECRTSSYLCQYQCVNEPGKFSCMCPQGYQVVRSRTCQDINECETTNECREDEMCWNYHGGFRCYPRNPCQEPYVLTSENRCVCPVSNAVCRELPQSIVYKYMSIRSDRSVPSDIFQIQATTIYANTINTFRIKSGNENGEFYLRQTSPVSAMLVLVKSLSGPREYIVDLEMLTVSSIGTFRTSSVLRLTI
;
A
#
# COMPACT_ATOMS: atom_id res chain seq x y z
N ILE A 1 -68.85 -34.40 59.26
CA ILE A 1 -68.08 -33.27 59.84
C ILE A 1 -66.95 -33.03 58.86
N ASP A 2 -66.47 -31.79 58.75
CA ASP A 2 -65.26 -31.50 57.97
C ASP A 2 -64.16 -31.16 58.97
N GLU A 3 -63.30 -32.14 59.23
CA GLU A 3 -62.28 -32.08 60.25
C GLU A 3 -61.17 -31.07 59.91
N CYS A 4 -61.01 -30.73 58.62
CA CYS A 4 -60.03 -29.75 58.13
C CYS A 4 -60.48 -28.31 58.41
N THR A 5 -61.74 -28.00 58.16
CA THR A 5 -62.32 -26.67 58.45
C THR A 5 -62.66 -26.49 59.93
N ALA A 6 -62.98 -27.57 60.64
CA ALA A 6 -63.24 -27.55 62.08
C ALA A 6 -61.95 -27.49 62.93
N GLY A 7 -60.77 -27.66 62.32
CA GLY A 7 -59.47 -27.66 63.03
C GLY A 7 -59.29 -28.85 63.98
N THR A 8 -60.04 -29.94 63.77
CA THR A 8 -60.02 -31.14 64.63
C THR A 8 -59.11 -32.24 64.09
N HIS A 9 -58.30 -31.96 63.07
CA HIS A 9 -57.32 -32.88 62.49
C HIS A 9 -55.99 -32.86 63.26
N ASN A 10 -55.17 -33.89 63.06
CA ASN A 10 -53.82 -33.99 63.64
C ASN A 10 -52.68 -33.90 62.60
N CYS A 11 -52.96 -33.33 61.42
CA CYS A 11 -51.95 -33.08 60.38
C CYS A 11 -50.83 -32.15 60.88
N ARG A 12 -49.60 -32.44 60.45
CA ARG A 12 -48.41 -31.62 60.75
C ARG A 12 -48.36 -30.35 59.87
N ALA A 13 -47.52 -29.39 60.22
CA ALA A 13 -47.40 -28.10 59.52
C ALA A 13 -46.92 -28.22 58.06
N ASP A 14 -46.23 -29.31 57.72
CA ASP A 14 -45.73 -29.68 56.40
C ASP A 14 -46.74 -30.53 55.60
N GLN A 15 -47.99 -30.60 56.05
CA GLN A 15 -49.05 -31.44 55.46
C GLN A 15 -50.34 -30.65 55.19
N VAL A 16 -51.00 -30.98 54.08
CA VAL A 16 -52.34 -30.52 53.74
C VAL A 16 -53.37 -31.51 54.26
N CYS A 17 -54.34 -31.01 55.02
CA CYS A 17 -55.51 -31.79 55.43
C CYS A 17 -56.48 -31.93 54.26
N ILE A 18 -56.84 -33.16 53.91
CA ILE A 18 -57.84 -33.47 52.90
C ILE A 18 -58.99 -34.21 53.58
N ASN A 19 -60.16 -33.59 53.58
CA ASN A 19 -61.38 -34.18 54.14
C ASN A 19 -61.91 -35.30 53.22
N LEU A 20 -62.29 -36.43 53.80
CA LEU A 20 -62.87 -37.58 53.12
C LEU A 20 -64.27 -37.86 53.66
N ARG A 21 -65.07 -38.64 52.94
CA ARG A 21 -66.41 -38.98 53.42
C ARG A 21 -66.32 -39.92 54.63
N GLY A 22 -66.47 -39.35 55.83
CA GLY A 22 -66.45 -40.06 57.11
C GLY A 22 -65.05 -40.19 57.76
N SER A 23 -64.02 -39.51 57.25
CA SER A 23 -62.66 -39.47 57.79
C SER A 23 -61.88 -38.29 57.20
N PHE A 24 -60.63 -38.09 57.61
CA PHE A 24 -59.71 -37.15 56.96
C PHE A 24 -58.38 -37.84 56.67
N THR A 25 -57.58 -37.28 55.76
CA THR A 25 -56.21 -37.73 55.49
C THR A 25 -55.25 -36.55 55.44
N CYS A 26 -54.02 -36.76 55.88
CA CYS A 26 -52.95 -35.77 55.83
C CYS A 26 -51.98 -36.17 54.72
N GLN A 27 -51.86 -35.32 53.70
CA GLN A 27 -50.90 -35.50 52.61
C GLN A 27 -49.79 -34.48 52.74
N CYS A 28 -48.58 -34.81 52.30
CA CYS A 28 -47.49 -33.84 52.28
C CYS A 28 -47.82 -32.66 51.35
N LEU A 29 -47.25 -31.49 51.63
CA LEU A 29 -47.32 -30.35 50.72
C LEU A 29 -46.82 -30.75 49.30
N PRO A 30 -47.30 -30.09 48.22
CA PRO A 30 -46.78 -30.31 46.88
C PRO A 30 -45.25 -30.19 46.84
N GLY A 31 -44.58 -31.11 46.13
CA GLY A 31 -43.11 -31.20 46.10
C GLY A 31 -42.48 -32.02 47.22
N TYR A 32 -43.27 -32.58 48.15
CA TYR A 32 -42.77 -33.41 49.26
C TYR A 32 -43.31 -34.85 49.19
N GLN A 33 -42.46 -35.81 49.53
CA GLN A 33 -42.82 -37.23 49.64
C GLN A 33 -42.80 -37.70 51.10
N LYS A 34 -43.74 -38.59 51.44
CA LYS A 34 -43.83 -39.17 52.77
C LYS A 34 -42.76 -40.24 52.96
N ARG A 35 -41.81 -40.02 53.87
CA ARG A 35 -40.80 -41.02 54.27
C ARG A 35 -40.97 -41.29 55.78
N GLY A 36 -41.69 -42.37 56.10
CA GLY A 36 -42.12 -42.65 57.48
C GLY A 36 -43.20 -41.66 57.94
N GLU A 37 -42.98 -40.96 59.04
CA GLU A 37 -43.89 -39.93 59.56
C GLU A 37 -43.55 -38.49 59.11
N GLN A 38 -42.46 -38.29 58.37
CA GLN A 38 -41.99 -36.97 57.94
C GLN A 38 -42.24 -36.76 56.45
N CYS A 39 -42.56 -35.52 56.06
CA CYS A 39 -42.53 -35.10 54.67
C CYS A 39 -41.13 -34.62 54.34
N VAL A 40 -40.48 -35.31 53.40
CA VAL A 40 -39.15 -34.96 52.91
C VAL A 40 -39.30 -34.42 51.50
N ASP A 41 -38.60 -33.33 51.24
CA ASP A 41 -38.52 -32.71 49.92
C ASP A 41 -38.18 -33.75 48.84
N ILE A 42 -38.86 -33.69 47.71
CA ILE A 42 -38.55 -34.51 46.55
C ILE A 42 -37.41 -33.82 45.83
N ASP A 43 -36.26 -34.46 45.70
CA ASP A 43 -35.18 -33.91 44.89
C ASP A 43 -35.48 -34.17 43.41
N GLU A 44 -36.17 -33.22 42.76
CA GLU A 44 -36.50 -33.34 41.34
C GLU A 44 -35.26 -33.36 40.44
N CYS A 45 -34.08 -32.95 40.93
CA CYS A 45 -32.84 -33.08 40.16
C CYS A 45 -32.34 -34.53 40.07
N THR A 46 -32.90 -35.45 40.86
CA THR A 46 -32.59 -36.89 40.78
C THR A 46 -33.57 -37.66 39.90
N ILE A 47 -34.65 -37.03 39.44
CA ILE A 47 -35.76 -37.67 38.71
C ILE A 47 -35.95 -36.96 37.36
N PRO A 48 -35.97 -37.65 36.21
CA PRO A 48 -36.26 -37.02 34.92
C PRO A 48 -37.67 -36.37 34.90
N PRO A 49 -37.89 -35.26 34.17
CA PRO A 49 -37.02 -34.69 33.13
C PRO A 49 -35.96 -33.71 33.65
N TYR A 50 -34.73 -33.88 33.18
CA TYR A 50 -33.59 -33.07 33.61
C TYR A 50 -33.53 -31.70 32.92
N CYS A 51 -33.03 -30.71 33.67
CA CYS A 51 -32.55 -29.45 33.12
C CYS A 51 -31.46 -29.68 32.07
N HIS A 52 -31.44 -28.87 31.00
CA HIS A 52 -30.42 -28.99 29.95
C HIS A 52 -28.98 -28.85 30.51
N GLN A 53 -28.76 -27.96 31.48
CA GLN A 53 -27.42 -27.68 32.01
C GLN A 53 -27.32 -27.94 33.52
N ARG A 54 -27.87 -27.05 34.37
CA ARG A 54 -27.80 -27.21 35.83
C ARG A 54 -29.20 -27.23 36.44
N CYS A 55 -29.44 -28.23 37.29
CA CYS A 55 -30.63 -28.30 38.14
C CYS A 55 -30.29 -27.84 39.56
N VAL A 56 -31.18 -27.05 40.16
CA VAL A 56 -31.09 -26.63 41.56
C VAL A 56 -32.38 -27.01 42.27
N ASN A 57 -32.26 -27.96 43.20
CA ASN A 57 -33.37 -28.37 44.04
C ASN A 57 -33.63 -27.32 45.13
N THR A 58 -34.90 -27.06 45.43
CA THR A 58 -35.35 -26.10 46.44
C THR A 58 -36.48 -26.71 47.28
N PRO A 59 -36.69 -26.28 48.53
CA PRO A 59 -37.79 -26.84 49.32
C PRO A 59 -39.16 -26.66 48.62
N GLY A 60 -39.76 -27.78 48.20
CA GLY A 60 -41.06 -27.87 47.53
C GLY A 60 -41.07 -27.66 46.02
N SER A 61 -39.91 -27.46 45.37
CA SER A 61 -39.80 -27.29 43.92
C SER A 61 -38.35 -27.36 43.43
N PHE A 62 -38.12 -27.11 42.14
CA PHE A 62 -36.80 -26.96 41.58
C PHE A 62 -36.78 -25.91 40.49
N TYR A 63 -35.60 -25.46 40.11
CA TYR A 63 -35.43 -24.63 38.93
C TYR A 63 -34.16 -24.97 38.16
N CYS A 64 -34.20 -24.69 36.87
CA CYS A 64 -33.06 -24.86 35.98
C CYS A 64 -32.25 -23.58 35.88
N GLN A 65 -30.92 -23.72 35.94
CA GLN A 65 -29.98 -22.63 35.76
C GLN A 65 -29.12 -22.89 34.52
N CYS A 66 -28.92 -21.85 33.73
CA CYS A 66 -28.04 -21.87 32.58
C CYS A 66 -26.65 -21.36 32.94
N SER A 67 -25.63 -21.91 32.28
CA SER A 67 -24.26 -21.44 32.31
C SER A 67 -24.17 -20.02 31.72
N PRO A 68 -23.11 -19.24 32.04
CA PRO A 68 -22.87 -17.96 31.39
C PRO A 68 -22.91 -18.08 29.85
N GLY A 69 -23.50 -17.09 29.17
CA GLY A 69 -23.71 -17.10 27.71
C GLY A 69 -24.99 -17.82 27.25
N PHE A 70 -25.78 -18.37 28.19
CA PHE A 70 -27.04 -19.05 27.87
C PHE A 70 -28.21 -18.45 28.66
N GLN A 71 -29.40 -18.43 28.05
CA GLN A 71 -30.64 -18.00 28.67
C GLN A 71 -31.65 -19.15 28.76
N LEU A 72 -32.50 -19.11 29.78
CA LEU A 72 -33.54 -20.12 29.97
C LEU A 72 -34.68 -19.89 28.99
N ALA A 73 -35.04 -20.91 28.22
CA ALA A 73 -36.14 -20.84 27.27
C ALA A 73 -37.50 -20.78 27.98
N ALA A 74 -38.56 -20.46 27.23
CA ALA A 74 -39.93 -20.33 27.76
C ALA A 74 -40.49 -21.60 28.43
N ASN A 75 -39.88 -22.77 28.21
CA ASN A 75 -40.24 -24.01 28.88
C ASN A 75 -39.63 -24.17 30.28
N ASN A 76 -38.78 -23.24 30.73
CA ASN A 76 -38.04 -23.29 32.00
C ASN A 76 -37.09 -24.48 32.19
N TYR A 77 -36.81 -25.27 31.16
CA TYR A 77 -35.95 -26.47 31.24
C TYR A 77 -34.73 -26.42 30.31
N THR A 78 -34.88 -25.82 29.14
CA THR A 78 -33.82 -25.79 28.13
C THR A 78 -33.07 -24.47 28.14
N CYS A 79 -31.75 -24.54 28.17
CA CYS A 79 -30.88 -23.40 27.98
C CYS A 79 -30.60 -23.22 26.49
N VAL A 80 -30.89 -22.03 25.98
CA VAL A 80 -30.56 -21.61 24.61
C VAL A 80 -29.43 -20.61 24.67
N ASP A 81 -28.55 -20.69 23.68
CA ASP A 81 -27.42 -19.78 23.53
C ASP A 81 -27.93 -18.34 23.36
N ILE A 82 -27.27 -17.40 24.02
CA ILE A 82 -27.56 -15.97 23.82
C ILE A 82 -26.78 -15.55 22.59
N ASN A 83 -27.46 -15.13 21.53
CA ASN A 83 -26.76 -14.60 20.37
C ASN A 83 -26.27 -13.18 20.67
N GLU A 84 -25.01 -13.03 21.10
CA GLU A 84 -24.46 -11.72 21.44
C GLU A 84 -24.30 -10.80 20.21
N CYS A 85 -24.34 -11.34 19.00
CA CYS A 85 -24.30 -10.57 17.76
C CYS A 85 -25.65 -9.94 17.37
N ASP A 86 -26.77 -10.43 17.91
CA ASP A 86 -28.11 -9.84 17.67
C ASP A 86 -28.34 -8.56 18.49
N ALA A 87 -27.60 -8.41 19.60
CA ALA A 87 -27.52 -7.15 20.33
C ALA A 87 -26.58 -6.20 19.59
N SER A 88 -27.07 -5.04 19.16
CA SER A 88 -26.34 -4.11 18.29
C SER A 88 -24.90 -3.83 18.76
N ASN A 89 -23.93 -4.24 17.93
CA ASN A 89 -22.52 -3.82 17.92
C ASN A 89 -21.67 -4.12 19.17
N GLN A 90 -21.53 -5.40 19.54
CA GLN A 90 -20.45 -5.80 20.47
C GLN A 90 -19.06 -5.85 19.81
N CYS A 91 -19.00 -6.06 18.48
CA CYS A 91 -17.76 -6.01 17.70
C CYS A 91 -17.69 -4.73 16.88
N ALA A 92 -16.47 -4.20 16.65
CA ALA A 92 -16.29 -3.04 15.78
C ALA A 92 -16.60 -3.33 14.30
N GLN A 93 -16.41 -4.59 13.85
CA GLN A 93 -16.62 -5.01 12.47
C GLN A 93 -17.48 -6.28 12.38
N GLN A 94 -16.89 -7.47 12.22
CA GLN A 94 -17.64 -8.71 12.06
C GLN A 94 -17.80 -9.42 13.40
N CYS A 95 -19.01 -9.94 13.66
CA CYS A 95 -19.35 -10.72 14.85
C CYS A 95 -19.79 -12.12 14.44
N TYR A 96 -19.24 -13.14 15.10
CA TYR A 96 -19.64 -14.53 14.93
C TYR A 96 -20.05 -15.12 16.27
N ASN A 97 -21.32 -15.51 16.35
CA ASN A 97 -21.86 -16.17 17.52
C ASN A 97 -21.33 -17.61 17.62
N ILE A 98 -20.86 -18.00 18.80
CA ILE A 98 -20.41 -19.35 19.09
C ILE A 98 -21.15 -19.86 20.35
N LEU A 99 -21.08 -21.15 20.64
CA LEU A 99 -21.79 -21.65 21.82
C LEU A 99 -21.17 -21.08 23.11
N GLY A 100 -21.96 -20.34 23.87
CA GLY A 100 -21.64 -19.72 25.16
C GLY A 100 -20.86 -18.41 25.08
N SER A 101 -20.62 -17.85 23.89
CA SER A 101 -19.87 -16.60 23.69
C SER A 101 -19.98 -16.14 22.22
N PHE A 102 -19.28 -15.07 21.87
CA PHE A 102 -19.05 -14.64 20.50
C PHE A 102 -17.55 -14.43 20.24
N ILE A 103 -17.18 -14.31 18.96
CA ILE A 103 -15.85 -13.87 18.53
C ILE A 103 -15.98 -12.72 17.52
N CYS A 104 -15.09 -11.74 17.62
CA CYS A 104 -14.98 -10.66 16.65
C CYS A 104 -13.89 -10.96 15.62
N GLN A 105 -14.14 -10.57 14.39
CA GLN A 105 -13.17 -10.63 13.30
C GLN A 105 -13.09 -9.30 12.58
N CYS A 106 -11.87 -8.93 12.18
CA CYS A 106 -11.62 -7.73 11.41
C CYS A 106 -11.60 -8.04 9.90
N ASN A 107 -12.06 -7.08 9.13
CA ASN A 107 -11.97 -7.05 7.68
C ASN A 107 -10.50 -7.05 7.24
N GLN A 108 -10.27 -7.37 5.97
CA GLN A 108 -8.93 -7.31 5.39
C GLN A 108 -8.30 -5.92 5.57
N GLY A 109 -7.03 -5.88 5.97
CA GLY A 109 -6.29 -4.64 6.25
C GLY A 109 -6.38 -4.17 7.71
N TYR A 110 -7.06 -4.91 8.58
CA TYR A 110 -7.20 -4.58 10.00
C TYR A 110 -6.76 -5.74 10.89
N GLU A 111 -6.23 -5.43 12.06
CA GLU A 111 -5.89 -6.40 13.11
C GLU A 111 -6.77 -6.22 14.35
N LEU A 112 -7.03 -7.32 15.05
CA LEU A 112 -7.86 -7.31 16.24
C LEU A 112 -7.05 -6.77 17.42
N SER A 113 -7.58 -5.73 18.08
CA SER A 113 -6.94 -5.10 19.23
C SER A 113 -6.90 -6.04 20.44
N SER A 114 -6.15 -5.62 21.47
CA SER A 114 -5.96 -6.38 22.72
C SER A 114 -7.26 -6.68 23.47
N ASP A 115 -8.30 -5.88 23.25
CA ASP A 115 -9.64 -6.06 23.84
C ASP A 115 -10.49 -7.12 23.12
N ARG A 116 -10.01 -7.66 21.99
CA ARG A 116 -10.70 -8.63 21.13
C ARG A 116 -12.03 -8.14 20.54
N ILE A 117 -12.27 -6.83 20.54
CA ILE A 117 -13.52 -6.21 20.11
C ILE A 117 -13.26 -5.18 19.01
N ASN A 118 -12.22 -4.37 19.19
CA ASN A 118 -11.87 -3.30 18.26
C ASN A 118 -10.93 -3.79 17.17
N CYS A 119 -11.03 -3.15 16.00
CA CYS A 119 -10.18 -3.44 14.85
C CYS A 119 -9.33 -2.21 14.54
N GLU A 120 -8.02 -2.38 14.64
CA GLU A 120 -7.03 -1.36 14.35
C GLU A 120 -6.49 -1.54 12.93
N ASP A 121 -6.26 -0.43 12.25
CA ASP A 121 -5.73 -0.44 10.89
C ASP A 121 -4.29 -0.94 10.87
N ILE A 122 -3.98 -1.86 9.95
CA ILE A 122 -2.62 -2.38 9.81
C ILE A 122 -1.82 -1.36 9.02
N ASP A 123 -0.87 -0.69 9.68
CA ASP A 123 0.06 0.22 9.00
C ASP A 123 1.08 -0.57 8.17
N GLU A 124 0.75 -0.82 6.91
CA GLU A 124 1.63 -1.59 6.02
C GLU A 124 2.94 -0.83 5.79
N CYS A 125 2.90 0.50 5.75
CA CYS A 125 4.08 1.35 5.55
C CYS A 125 5.11 1.19 6.67
N ARG A 126 4.68 0.89 7.91
CA ARG A 126 5.58 0.55 9.02
C ARG A 126 6.05 -0.90 8.98
N THR A 127 5.28 -1.78 8.37
CA THR A 127 5.58 -3.22 8.29
C THR A 127 6.70 -3.52 7.31
N SER A 128 6.78 -2.80 6.18
CA SER A 128 7.85 -2.99 5.21
C SER A 128 8.21 -1.71 4.44
N SER A 129 9.50 -1.37 4.47
CA SER A 129 10.05 -0.22 3.73
C SER A 129 10.14 -0.43 2.21
N TYR A 130 9.92 -1.65 1.72
CA TYR A 130 10.05 -2.00 0.29
C TYR A 130 8.69 -2.12 -0.43
N LEU A 131 7.59 -1.69 0.20
CA LEU A 131 6.25 -1.77 -0.39
C LEU A 131 6.07 -0.89 -1.62
N CYS A 132 6.62 0.33 -1.57
CA CYS A 132 6.52 1.33 -2.62
C CYS A 132 7.92 1.69 -3.13
N GLN A 133 8.03 2.03 -4.41
CA GLN A 133 9.30 2.48 -4.99
C GLN A 133 9.76 3.84 -4.43
N TYR A 134 8.83 4.72 -4.07
CA TYR A 134 9.13 6.07 -3.58
C TYR A 134 8.54 6.34 -2.20
N GLN A 135 7.25 6.64 -2.11
CA GLN A 135 6.60 6.99 -0.85
C GLN A 135 5.38 6.09 -0.62
N CYS A 136 5.28 5.55 0.60
CA CYS A 136 4.11 4.82 1.08
C CYS A 136 3.23 5.75 1.91
N VAL A 137 1.91 5.66 1.72
CA VAL A 137 0.90 6.35 2.52
C VAL A 137 -0.08 5.32 3.04
N ASN A 138 -0.19 5.25 4.37
CA ASN A 138 -1.14 4.37 5.02
C ASN A 138 -2.55 4.95 4.91
N GLU A 139 -3.52 4.13 4.53
CA GLU A 139 -4.94 4.49 4.45
C GLU A 139 -5.77 3.46 5.24
N PRO A 140 -7.01 3.78 5.65
CA PRO A 140 -7.83 2.78 6.35
C PRO A 140 -8.11 1.54 5.48
N GLY A 141 -7.62 0.38 5.93
CA GLY A 141 -7.80 -0.96 5.34
C GLY A 141 -6.85 -1.27 4.17
N LYS A 142 -5.93 -0.38 3.83
CA LYS A 142 -5.00 -0.53 2.70
C LYS A 142 -3.90 0.53 2.75
N PHE A 143 -2.87 0.37 1.94
CA PHE A 143 -1.94 1.46 1.63
C PHE A 143 -2.04 1.92 0.18
N SER A 144 -1.55 3.13 -0.07
CA SER A 144 -1.30 3.64 -1.41
C SER A 144 0.16 4.07 -1.57
N CYS A 145 0.69 3.92 -2.79
CA CYS A 145 2.01 4.42 -3.13
C CYS A 145 1.88 5.76 -3.85
N MET A 146 2.67 6.74 -3.43
CA MET A 146 2.80 8.03 -4.09
C MET A 146 4.11 8.09 -4.86
N CYS A 147 4.04 8.70 -6.05
CA CYS A 147 5.19 8.97 -6.89
C CYS A 147 5.53 10.47 -6.85
N PRO A 148 6.80 10.82 -7.12
CA PRO A 148 7.19 12.22 -7.26
C PRO A 148 6.46 12.88 -8.43
N GLN A 149 6.49 14.21 -8.49
CA GLN A 149 5.91 14.98 -9.60
C GLN A 149 6.50 14.54 -10.95
N GLY A 150 5.65 14.44 -11.98
CA GLY A 150 6.04 13.94 -13.31
C GLY A 150 6.04 12.41 -13.45
N TYR A 151 5.64 11.69 -12.40
CA TYR A 151 5.55 10.23 -12.41
C TYR A 151 4.14 9.75 -12.07
N GLN A 152 3.77 8.62 -12.64
CA GLN A 152 2.53 7.91 -12.36
C GLN A 152 2.79 6.54 -11.72
N VAL A 153 1.86 6.10 -10.89
CA VAL A 153 1.90 4.80 -10.25
C VAL A 153 1.49 3.73 -11.25
N VAL A 154 2.37 2.75 -11.46
CA VAL A 154 2.17 1.59 -12.32
C VAL A 154 2.27 0.33 -11.47
N ARG A 155 1.39 -0.66 -11.73
CA ARG A 155 1.28 -1.90 -10.95
C ARG A 155 1.13 -1.66 -9.44
N SER A 156 0.46 -0.57 -9.07
CA SER A 156 0.18 -0.13 -7.68
C SER A 156 1.39 0.12 -6.77
N ARG A 157 2.63 0.02 -7.27
CA ARG A 157 3.85 0.10 -6.43
C ARG A 157 5.04 0.81 -7.07
N THR A 158 5.12 0.80 -8.39
CA THR A 158 6.25 1.35 -9.15
C THR A 158 5.92 2.70 -9.73
N CYS A 159 6.92 3.58 -9.84
CA CYS A 159 6.80 4.89 -10.43
C CYS A 159 7.36 4.86 -11.84
N GLN A 160 6.50 5.18 -12.81
CA GLN A 160 6.89 5.35 -14.21
C GLN A 160 6.77 6.82 -14.58
N ASP A 161 7.78 7.30 -15.30
CA ASP A 161 7.81 8.63 -15.89
C ASP A 161 6.59 8.84 -16.80
N ILE A 162 5.96 10.00 -16.68
CA ILE A 162 4.88 10.42 -17.59
C ILE A 162 5.55 11.00 -18.82
N ASN A 163 5.13 10.57 -20.01
CA ASN A 163 5.58 11.21 -21.23
C ASN A 163 4.70 12.43 -21.53
N GLU A 164 5.08 13.62 -21.06
CA GLU A 164 4.26 14.82 -21.27
C GLU A 164 4.19 15.23 -22.75
N CYS A 165 5.19 14.85 -23.55
CA CYS A 165 5.18 15.09 -25.00
C CYS A 165 4.13 14.27 -25.76
N GLU A 166 3.66 13.16 -25.19
CA GLU A 166 2.58 12.35 -25.76
C GLU A 166 1.21 12.69 -25.17
N THR A 167 1.18 13.22 -23.95
CA THR A 167 -0.07 13.41 -23.20
C THR A 167 -0.62 14.83 -23.30
N THR A 168 0.19 15.86 -23.03
CA THR A 168 -0.25 17.27 -23.04
C THR A 168 0.35 18.07 -24.20
N ASN A 169 1.61 17.80 -24.53
CA ASN A 169 2.39 18.48 -25.57
C ASN A 169 2.18 20.00 -25.59
N GLU A 170 2.48 20.67 -24.48
CA GLU A 170 2.25 22.11 -24.29
C GLU A 170 3.26 23.02 -25.01
N CYS A 171 4.10 22.46 -25.89
CA CYS A 171 5.12 23.23 -26.62
C CYS A 171 4.53 24.06 -27.76
N ARG A 172 5.20 25.17 -28.09
CA ARG A 172 4.81 26.02 -29.23
C ARG A 172 5.05 25.33 -30.57
N GLU A 173 4.42 25.82 -31.63
CA GLU A 173 4.57 25.23 -32.98
C GLU A 173 6.02 25.26 -33.49
N ASP A 174 6.78 26.31 -33.16
CA ASP A 174 8.20 26.48 -33.49
C ASP A 174 9.16 25.73 -32.56
N GLU A 175 8.61 24.99 -31.59
CA GLU A 175 9.35 24.19 -30.64
C GLU A 175 9.12 22.69 -30.88
N MET A 176 10.03 21.90 -30.33
CA MET A 176 9.99 20.45 -30.29
C MET A 176 9.99 20.04 -28.82
N CYS A 177 9.04 19.17 -28.45
CA CYS A 177 8.97 18.62 -27.11
C CYS A 177 10.03 17.55 -26.89
N TRP A 178 10.70 17.60 -25.75
CA TRP A 178 11.62 16.58 -25.28
C TRP A 178 11.23 16.13 -23.88
N ASN A 179 10.94 14.84 -23.76
CA ASN A 179 10.59 14.21 -22.49
C ASN A 179 11.85 13.82 -21.71
N TYR A 180 11.85 14.01 -20.40
CA TYR A 180 12.90 13.56 -19.49
C TYR A 180 12.31 13.03 -18.19
N HIS A 181 13.15 12.41 -17.36
CA HIS A 181 12.73 11.87 -16.08
C HIS A 181 12.16 12.93 -15.13
N GLY A 182 10.85 12.91 -14.92
CA GLY A 182 10.12 13.83 -14.05
C GLY A 182 9.58 15.09 -14.74
N GLY A 183 9.61 15.16 -16.07
CA GLY A 183 8.99 16.26 -16.79
C GLY A 183 9.42 16.37 -18.26
N PHE A 184 9.07 17.49 -18.87
CA PHE A 184 9.39 17.77 -20.26
C PHE A 184 9.95 19.17 -20.45
N ARG A 185 10.62 19.38 -21.58
CA ARG A 185 11.07 20.70 -22.01
C ARG A 185 10.84 20.89 -23.50
N CYS A 186 10.47 22.11 -23.84
CA CYS A 186 10.36 22.57 -25.21
C CYS A 186 11.69 23.17 -25.66
N TYR A 187 12.17 22.75 -26.83
CA TYR A 187 13.38 23.26 -27.44
C TYR A 187 13.07 23.85 -28.83
N PRO A 188 13.77 24.90 -29.26
CA PRO A 188 13.56 25.47 -30.58
C PRO A 188 13.79 24.43 -31.68
N ARG A 189 12.89 24.36 -32.67
CA ARG A 189 13.08 23.51 -33.86
C ARG A 189 14.33 23.89 -34.64
N ASN A 190 14.70 25.18 -34.63
CA ASN A 190 15.96 25.67 -35.15
C ASN A 190 16.87 26.16 -34.01
N PRO A 191 17.80 25.33 -33.52
CA PRO A 191 18.74 25.73 -32.47
C PRO A 191 19.97 26.48 -33.02
N CYS A 192 20.10 26.66 -34.34
CA CYS A 192 21.27 27.27 -34.94
C CYS A 192 21.29 28.77 -34.69
N GLN A 193 22.39 29.27 -34.14
CA GLN A 193 22.67 30.70 -34.05
C GLN A 193 23.35 31.18 -35.33
N GLU A 194 23.14 32.44 -35.72
CA GLU A 194 23.90 33.03 -36.83
C GLU A 194 25.42 32.93 -36.55
N PRO A 195 26.26 32.53 -37.54
CA PRO A 195 25.98 32.40 -38.97
C PRO A 195 25.60 30.99 -39.44
N TYR A 196 25.26 30.07 -38.54
CA TYR A 196 24.98 28.68 -38.89
C TYR A 196 23.60 28.51 -39.51
N VAL A 197 23.52 27.61 -40.49
CA VAL A 197 22.27 27.22 -41.15
C VAL A 197 21.94 25.78 -40.79
N LEU A 198 20.68 25.52 -40.42
CA LEU A 198 20.18 24.19 -40.13
C LEU A 198 20.12 23.36 -41.41
N THR A 199 20.73 22.18 -41.39
CA THR A 199 20.62 21.19 -42.48
C THR A 199 19.46 20.23 -42.23
N SER A 200 19.09 19.48 -43.27
CA SER A 200 18.09 18.39 -43.19
C SER A 200 18.46 17.26 -42.22
N GLU A 201 19.69 17.22 -41.71
CA GLU A 201 20.18 16.21 -40.75
C GLU A 201 20.14 16.71 -39.29
N ASN A 202 19.39 17.78 -38.99
CA ASN A 202 19.40 18.45 -37.66
C ASN A 202 20.80 18.88 -37.20
N ARG A 203 21.66 19.26 -38.16
CA ARG A 203 23.01 19.75 -37.92
C ARG A 203 23.09 21.21 -38.36
N CYS A 204 23.67 22.05 -37.52
CA CYS A 204 23.97 23.43 -37.86
C CYS A 204 25.30 23.46 -38.61
N VAL A 205 25.32 23.91 -39.85
CA VAL A 205 26.55 23.99 -40.66
C VAL A 205 26.88 25.45 -40.95
N CYS A 206 28.15 25.80 -40.81
CA CYS A 206 28.66 27.12 -41.12
C CYS A 206 28.88 27.22 -42.64
N PRO A 207 28.21 28.14 -43.36
CA PRO A 207 28.34 28.24 -44.82
C PRO A 207 29.76 28.59 -45.24
N VAL A 208 30.30 27.89 -46.25
CA VAL A 208 31.66 28.11 -46.77
C VAL A 208 31.81 29.52 -47.38
N SER A 209 30.71 30.12 -47.83
CA SER A 209 30.67 31.49 -48.36
C SER A 209 30.87 32.57 -47.30
N ASN A 210 30.70 32.26 -46.02
CA ASN A 210 30.81 33.23 -44.94
C ASN A 210 32.25 33.26 -44.39
N ALA A 211 32.92 34.40 -44.50
CA ALA A 211 34.31 34.56 -44.04
C ALA A 211 34.48 34.34 -42.53
N VAL A 212 33.45 34.62 -41.73
CA VAL A 212 33.45 34.42 -40.27
C VAL A 212 33.58 32.93 -39.91
N CYS A 213 33.13 32.03 -40.79
CA CYS A 213 33.16 30.58 -40.58
C CYS A 213 34.58 29.97 -40.61
N ARG A 214 35.63 30.73 -40.97
CA ARG A 214 37.01 30.21 -41.00
C ARG A 214 37.56 29.87 -39.62
N GLU A 215 37.17 30.63 -38.61
CA GLU A 215 37.64 30.46 -37.22
C GLU A 215 36.65 29.69 -36.33
N LEU A 216 35.46 29.39 -36.86
CA LEU A 216 34.38 28.71 -36.15
C LEU A 216 34.34 27.21 -36.49
N PRO A 217 33.71 26.38 -35.64
CA PRO A 217 33.38 25.00 -35.99
C PRO A 217 32.58 24.95 -37.29
N GLN A 218 32.94 24.06 -38.21
CA GLN A 218 32.23 23.91 -39.48
C GLN A 218 30.83 23.34 -39.30
N SER A 219 30.63 22.53 -38.27
CA SER A 219 29.31 22.07 -37.90
C SER A 219 29.14 21.95 -36.39
N ILE A 220 27.90 22.17 -35.95
CA ILE A 220 27.45 22.05 -34.57
C ILE A 220 26.24 21.11 -34.55
N VAL A 221 26.28 20.10 -33.68
CA VAL A 221 25.15 19.20 -33.44
C VAL A 221 24.64 19.39 -32.02
N TYR A 222 23.35 19.69 -31.87
CA TYR A 222 22.70 19.76 -30.56
C TYR A 222 22.06 18.40 -30.22
N LYS A 223 22.35 17.88 -29.03
CA LYS A 223 21.70 16.66 -28.52
C LYS A 223 21.13 16.93 -27.14
N TYR A 224 19.93 16.43 -26.91
CA TYR A 224 19.22 16.48 -25.65
C TYR A 224 19.13 15.08 -25.09
N MET A 225 19.34 14.92 -23.80
CA MET A 225 19.21 13.62 -23.13
C MET A 225 18.97 13.78 -21.64
N SER A 226 18.38 12.77 -21.04
CA SER A 226 18.15 12.69 -19.60
C SER A 226 19.05 11.64 -18.96
N ILE A 227 19.56 11.94 -17.76
CA ILE A 227 20.39 11.01 -16.99
C ILE A 227 19.91 11.00 -15.54
N ARG A 228 19.77 9.81 -14.95
CA ARG A 228 19.39 9.71 -13.54
C ARG A 228 20.57 10.10 -12.64
N SER A 229 20.29 10.83 -11.57
CA SER A 229 21.29 11.23 -10.57
C SER A 229 21.92 10.04 -9.82
N ASP A 230 21.22 8.91 -9.75
CA ASP A 230 21.65 7.68 -9.06
C ASP A 230 22.46 6.72 -9.94
N ARG A 231 22.86 7.12 -11.16
CA ARG A 231 23.72 6.30 -12.01
C ARG A 231 25.03 5.96 -11.30
N SER A 232 25.45 4.72 -11.46
CA SER A 232 26.76 4.26 -11.00
C SER A 232 27.88 5.00 -11.73
N VAL A 233 28.98 5.21 -11.01
CA VAL A 233 30.16 5.90 -11.52
C VAL A 233 31.35 4.94 -11.46
N PRO A 234 32.13 4.76 -12.55
CA PRO A 234 32.01 5.46 -13.83
C PRO A 234 30.86 4.93 -14.71
N SER A 235 30.27 5.78 -15.55
CA SER A 235 29.29 5.36 -16.56
C SER A 235 29.44 6.08 -17.90
N ASP A 236 29.30 5.33 -18.99
CA ASP A 236 29.34 5.85 -20.36
C ASP A 236 28.02 6.58 -20.67
N ILE A 237 28.12 7.82 -21.18
CA ILE A 237 26.99 8.74 -21.38
C ILE A 237 26.69 8.96 -22.87
N PHE A 238 27.70 9.37 -23.63
CA PHE A 238 27.52 9.73 -25.05
C PHE A 238 28.80 9.47 -25.86
N GLN A 239 28.67 8.86 -27.03
CA GLN A 239 29.79 8.62 -27.93
C GLN A 239 29.81 9.68 -29.04
N ILE A 240 30.90 10.45 -29.11
CA ILE A 240 31.20 11.30 -30.27
C ILE A 240 31.99 10.49 -31.30
N GLN A 241 31.60 10.58 -32.56
CA GLN A 241 32.22 9.83 -33.66
C GLN A 241 32.38 10.70 -34.90
N ALA A 242 33.53 10.57 -35.57
CA ALA A 242 33.77 11.20 -36.86
C ALA A 242 32.94 10.54 -37.96
N THR A 243 32.26 11.35 -38.76
CA THR A 243 31.44 10.89 -39.90
C THR A 243 32.26 10.53 -41.13
N THR A 244 33.45 11.11 -41.27
CA THR A 244 34.34 10.92 -42.42
C THR A 244 35.63 10.24 -42.00
N ILE A 245 35.95 9.13 -42.66
CA ILE A 245 37.17 8.34 -42.46
C ILE A 245 38.08 8.60 -43.67
N TYR A 246 39.08 9.46 -43.50
CA TYR A 246 40.12 9.62 -44.50
C TYR A 246 41.38 8.85 -44.07
N ALA A 247 42.13 8.33 -45.04
CA ALA A 247 43.45 7.78 -44.74
C ALA A 247 44.35 8.92 -44.19
N ASN A 248 45.12 8.62 -43.14
CA ASN A 248 46.03 9.56 -42.45
C ASN A 248 45.36 10.78 -41.76
N THR A 249 44.09 10.72 -41.37
CA THR A 249 43.51 11.73 -40.46
C THR A 249 43.82 11.48 -39.01
N ILE A 250 44.18 12.54 -38.29
CA ILE A 250 44.29 12.54 -36.83
C ILE A 250 43.06 13.26 -36.27
N ASN A 251 42.29 12.57 -35.44
CA ASN A 251 41.17 13.16 -34.71
C ASN A 251 41.56 13.36 -33.24
N THR A 252 41.36 14.58 -32.75
CA THR A 252 41.53 14.93 -31.35
C THR A 252 40.20 15.35 -30.78
N PHE A 253 39.84 14.76 -29.64
CA PHE A 253 38.58 15.03 -28.96
C PHE A 253 38.85 15.74 -27.64
N ARG A 254 38.07 16.77 -27.32
CA ARG A 254 38.15 17.46 -26.02
C ARG A 254 36.80 17.97 -25.55
N ILE A 255 36.69 18.15 -24.24
CA ILE A 255 35.59 18.91 -23.63
C ILE A 255 36.01 20.39 -23.67
N LYS A 256 35.22 21.21 -24.35
CA LYS A 256 35.47 22.65 -24.54
C LYS A 256 34.92 23.48 -23.38
N SER A 257 33.74 23.15 -22.88
CA SER A 257 33.05 23.86 -21.78
C SER A 257 32.04 22.91 -21.09
N GLY A 258 31.49 23.31 -19.94
CA GLY A 258 30.42 22.57 -19.26
C GLY A 258 30.90 21.43 -18.37
N ASN A 259 32.16 21.47 -17.97
CA ASN A 259 32.78 20.47 -17.09
C ASN A 259 33.69 21.14 -16.06
N GLU A 260 33.27 22.29 -15.54
CA GLU A 260 34.06 23.12 -14.64
C GLU A 260 34.34 22.41 -13.31
N ASN A 261 33.44 21.54 -12.83
CA ASN A 261 33.64 20.78 -11.60
C ASN A 261 34.19 19.36 -11.84
N GLY A 262 34.51 19.00 -13.09
CA GLY A 262 35.11 17.72 -13.45
C GLY A 262 34.20 16.52 -13.23
N GLU A 263 32.90 16.66 -13.48
CA GLU A 263 31.93 15.56 -13.46
C GLU A 263 32.13 14.57 -14.62
N PHE A 264 32.66 15.06 -15.73
CA PHE A 264 32.85 14.30 -16.96
C PHE A 264 34.33 14.17 -17.34
N TYR A 265 34.67 13.10 -18.03
CA TYR A 265 35.90 13.04 -18.81
C TYR A 265 35.64 12.40 -20.17
N LEU A 266 36.54 12.65 -21.11
CA LEU A 266 36.43 12.12 -22.46
C LEU A 266 37.46 11.01 -22.65
N ARG A 267 37.00 9.78 -22.88
CA ARG A 267 37.83 8.61 -23.13
C ARG A 267 37.90 8.33 -24.61
N GLN A 268 39.08 8.41 -25.22
CA GLN A 268 39.25 7.99 -26.62
C GLN A 268 39.03 6.48 -26.75
N THR A 269 38.04 6.07 -27.55
CA THR A 269 37.67 4.66 -27.76
C THR A 269 38.21 4.10 -29.07
N SER A 270 38.40 4.96 -30.07
CA SER A 270 39.05 4.59 -31.35
C SER A 270 39.71 5.81 -32.00
N PRO A 271 40.45 5.66 -33.11
CA PRO A 271 40.99 6.79 -33.88
C PRO A 271 39.92 7.76 -34.41
N VAL A 272 38.65 7.35 -34.41
CA VAL A 272 37.52 8.12 -34.94
C VAL A 272 36.39 8.31 -33.92
N SER A 273 36.57 7.90 -32.66
CA SER A 273 35.53 8.05 -31.63
C SER A 273 36.08 8.26 -30.23
N ALA A 274 35.29 8.96 -29.42
CA ALA A 274 35.51 9.11 -27.99
C ALA A 274 34.19 8.99 -27.22
N MET A 275 34.26 8.48 -25.99
CA MET A 275 33.13 8.33 -25.08
C MET A 275 33.20 9.40 -23.99
N LEU A 276 32.11 10.15 -23.81
CA LEU A 276 31.90 10.97 -22.64
C LEU A 276 31.49 10.07 -21.48
N VAL A 277 32.26 10.10 -20.41
CA VAL A 277 32.08 9.22 -19.26
C VAL A 277 31.86 10.08 -18.02
N LEU A 278 30.82 9.74 -17.26
CA LEU A 278 30.54 10.32 -15.95
C LEU A 278 31.49 9.73 -14.91
N VAL A 279 32.20 10.59 -14.17
CA VAL A 279 33.18 10.22 -13.14
C VAL A 279 32.87 10.75 -11.75
N LYS A 280 31.81 11.56 -11.60
CA LYS A 280 31.28 11.97 -10.31
C LYS A 280 29.78 11.74 -10.27
N SER A 281 29.26 11.46 -9.08
CA SER A 281 27.81 11.46 -8.88
C SER A 281 27.27 12.85 -9.14
N LEU A 282 26.12 12.92 -9.79
CA LEU A 282 25.48 14.18 -10.11
C LEU A 282 24.46 14.51 -9.01
N SER A 283 24.31 15.80 -8.72
CA SER A 283 23.41 16.28 -7.66
C SER A 283 22.29 17.15 -8.23
N GLY A 284 21.08 16.90 -7.72
CA GLY A 284 19.88 17.70 -7.97
C GLY A 284 19.00 17.18 -9.10
N PRO A 285 17.89 17.89 -9.38
CA PRO A 285 17.46 18.18 -10.73
C PRO A 285 18.26 19.38 -11.27
N ARG A 286 19.09 19.16 -12.29
CA ARG A 286 19.98 20.20 -12.86
C ARG A 286 20.19 19.98 -14.35
N GLU A 287 20.49 21.07 -15.06
CA GLU A 287 20.86 21.02 -16.47
C GLU A 287 22.37 21.22 -16.63
N TYR A 288 22.98 20.36 -17.45
CA TYR A 288 24.38 20.46 -17.85
C TYR A 288 24.43 20.70 -19.36
N ILE A 289 25.19 21.71 -19.77
CA ILE A 289 25.44 21.99 -21.18
C ILE A 289 26.92 21.75 -21.43
N VAL A 290 27.25 20.61 -22.02
CA VAL A 290 28.62 20.15 -22.27
C VAL A 290 28.96 20.34 -23.74
N ASP A 291 29.90 21.23 -24.03
CA ASP A 291 30.42 21.41 -25.39
C ASP A 291 31.57 20.43 -25.63
N LEU A 292 31.37 19.50 -26.56
CA LEU A 292 32.41 18.61 -27.05
C LEU A 292 32.95 19.14 -28.37
N GLU A 293 34.26 19.06 -28.55
CA GLU A 293 34.90 19.44 -29.80
C GLU A 293 35.73 18.29 -30.35
N MET A 294 35.58 18.05 -31.64
CA MET A 294 36.44 17.17 -32.43
C MET A 294 37.19 18.02 -33.45
N LEU A 295 38.52 18.01 -33.34
CA LEU A 295 39.44 18.57 -34.31
C LEU A 295 39.98 17.44 -35.19
N THR A 296 39.76 17.53 -36.49
CA THR A 296 40.29 16.61 -37.48
C THR A 296 41.38 17.31 -38.29
N VAL A 297 42.58 16.74 -38.30
CA VAL A 297 43.71 17.21 -39.11
C VAL A 297 43.97 16.21 -40.23
N SER A 298 43.91 16.67 -41.48
CA SER A 298 44.17 15.87 -42.69
C SER A 298 45.20 16.54 -43.59
N SER A 299 45.64 15.85 -44.65
CA SER A 299 46.49 16.43 -45.69
C SER A 299 45.83 17.57 -46.47
N ILE A 300 44.50 17.67 -46.42
CA ILE A 300 43.69 18.62 -47.18
C ILE A 300 43.34 19.85 -46.32
N GLY A 301 43.51 19.77 -44.98
CA GLY A 301 43.29 20.88 -44.07
C GLY A 301 42.89 20.46 -42.66
N THR A 302 42.54 21.47 -41.84
CA THR A 302 42.03 21.29 -40.48
C THR A 302 40.53 21.56 -40.44
N PHE A 303 39.77 20.61 -39.90
CA PHE A 303 38.32 20.67 -39.81
C PHE A 303 37.94 20.62 -38.33
N ARG A 304 37.12 21.57 -37.87
CA ARG A 304 36.59 21.59 -36.50
C ARG A 304 35.11 21.28 -36.52
N THR A 305 34.69 20.39 -35.64
CA THR A 305 33.28 20.07 -35.43
C THR A 305 32.99 20.15 -33.95
N SER A 306 31.80 20.61 -33.60
CA SER A 306 31.36 20.71 -32.20
C SER A 306 30.05 19.97 -32.00
N SER A 307 29.88 19.41 -30.82
CA SER A 307 28.64 18.77 -30.39
C SER A 307 28.26 19.35 -29.04
N VAL A 308 27.09 19.96 -28.95
CA VAL A 308 26.55 20.55 -27.73
C VAL A 308 25.59 19.54 -27.12
N LEU A 309 25.95 18.98 -25.98
CA LEU A 309 25.10 18.05 -25.23
C LEU A 309 24.39 18.81 -24.12
N ARG A 310 23.06 18.80 -24.15
CA ARG A 310 22.20 19.34 -23.09
C ARG A 310 21.63 18.17 -22.30
N LEU A 311 22.22 17.91 -21.15
CA LEU A 311 21.87 16.83 -20.25
C LEU A 311 20.92 17.40 -19.18
N THR A 312 19.77 16.77 -18.98
CA THR A 312 18.88 17.06 -17.85
C THR A 312 18.95 15.92 -16.84
N ILE A 313 19.08 16.26 -15.56
CA ILE A 313 19.12 15.32 -14.43
C ILE A 313 17.79 15.33 -13.71
#